data_AF-A0A2T3AYB4-F1
#
_entry.id   AF-A0A2T3AYB4-F1
#
_cell.length_a   1.000
_cell.length_b   1.000
_cell.length_c   1.000
_cell.angle_alpha   90.00
_cell.angle_beta   90.00
_cell.angle_gamma   90.00
#
_symmetry.space_group_name_H-M   'P 1'
#
loop_
_entity.id
_entity.type
_entity.pdbx_description
1 polymer ?
#
loop_
_entity_poly.entity_id
_entity_poly.type
_entity_poly.pdbx_seq_one_letter_code
_entity_poly.pdbx_strand_id
1 'polypeptide(L)'
;MAKWVQRFRPPCDSGPHRIACKALYRALLEQCPRIPLPSDLPPQGPVNPIKHLIRKGFRRRQYEGSPRLAVKALKIGYNAEELLRTAASGSQPALSQIHTLLRRLHTRRQESQQPPPPKREIPRVWPYPGAPKVLETRPLPLEKLSGNRRVPIVTQTNGYPFLRFKKPQSPFLSRVLRDKIMQKHNRFEKIGELDGHVENLGAWEGQWEMNVLNELRREGAGGEEWWKTVGGDWGRRDGWCKDARDARKEVWSRLDRDGKRAKEAGLKMVEIYKQEEEMWRQEREKRRHDKNVERRRRKEESMRES
;
A
#
# COMPACT_ATOMS: atom_id res chain seq x y z
N MET A 1 -40.92 -46.47 3.31
CA MET A 1 -40.28 -45.81 4.47
C MET A 1 -39.00 -45.13 4.04
N ALA A 2 -39.06 -43.85 3.65
CA ALA A 2 -37.88 -43.10 3.26
C ALA A 2 -37.07 -42.74 4.51
N LYS A 3 -35.90 -43.36 4.69
CA LYS A 3 -34.92 -42.96 5.69
C LYS A 3 -34.43 -41.57 5.31
N TRP A 4 -34.82 -40.55 6.08
CA TRP A 4 -34.24 -39.22 6.01
C TRP A 4 -32.75 -39.34 6.28
N VAL A 5 -31.93 -39.36 5.22
CA VAL A 5 -30.49 -39.18 5.36
C VAL A 5 -30.31 -37.77 5.88
N GLN A 6 -30.04 -37.62 7.18
CA GLN A 6 -29.63 -36.36 7.78
C GLN A 6 -28.43 -35.85 6.98
N ARG A 7 -28.67 -34.86 6.10
CA ARG A 7 -27.61 -34.19 5.35
C ARG A 7 -26.69 -33.53 6.37
N PHE A 8 -25.53 -34.13 6.55
CA PHE A 8 -24.48 -33.59 7.41
C PHE A 8 -24.05 -32.23 6.86
N ARG A 9 -24.40 -31.17 7.58
CA ARG A 9 -23.91 -29.82 7.29
C ARG A 9 -22.65 -29.56 8.12
N PRO A 10 -21.58 -29.03 7.53
CA PRO A 10 -20.44 -28.59 8.29
C PRO A 10 -20.88 -27.52 9.31
N PRO A 11 -20.20 -27.39 10.47
CA PRO A 11 -20.58 -26.46 11.54
C PRO A 11 -20.81 -25.02 11.06
N CYS A 12 -20.06 -24.55 10.07
CA CYS A 12 -20.21 -23.21 9.49
C CYS A 12 -21.59 -22.97 8.85
N ASP A 13 -22.21 -24.02 8.30
CA ASP A 13 -23.52 -23.96 7.60
C ASP A 13 -24.68 -24.51 8.46
N SER A 14 -24.38 -24.85 9.72
CA SER A 14 -25.36 -25.28 10.71
C SER A 14 -25.89 -24.06 11.49
N GLY A 15 -27.14 -23.69 11.21
CA GLY A 15 -27.85 -22.64 11.96
C GLY A 15 -27.82 -22.86 13.48
N PRO A 16 -28.16 -24.06 13.99
CA PRO A 16 -28.09 -24.37 15.42
C PRO A 16 -26.69 -24.18 16.03
N HIS A 17 -25.63 -24.60 15.32
CA HIS A 17 -24.26 -24.42 15.79
C HIS A 17 -23.91 -22.93 15.92
N ARG A 18 -24.26 -22.12 14.92
CA ARG A 18 -24.02 -20.68 14.94
C ARG A 18 -24.75 -19.99 16.10
N ILE A 19 -25.98 -20.42 16.41
CA ILE A 19 -26.75 -19.92 17.54
C ILE A 19 -26.08 -20.31 18.87
N ALA A 20 -25.72 -21.58 19.04
CA ALA A 20 -25.05 -22.08 20.24
C ALA A 20 -23.72 -21.35 20.51
N CYS A 21 -22.89 -21.16 19.48
CA CYS A 21 -21.63 -20.43 19.57
C CYS A 21 -21.85 -18.96 19.96
N LYS A 22 -22.86 -18.29 19.39
CA LYS A 22 -23.19 -16.90 19.77
C LYS A 22 -23.71 -16.80 21.20
N ALA A 23 -24.56 -17.73 21.63
CA ALA A 23 -25.10 -17.78 22.98
C ALA A 23 -23.98 -17.98 24.01
N LEU A 24 -23.13 -18.99 23.79
CA LEU A 24 -21.97 -19.26 24.64
C LEU A 24 -21.00 -18.07 24.68
N TYR A 25 -20.71 -17.46 23.52
CA TYR A 25 -19.85 -16.28 23.46
C TYR A 25 -20.40 -15.11 24.29
N ARG A 26 -21.71 -14.86 24.24
CA ARG A 26 -22.36 -13.82 25.04
C ARG A 26 -22.32 -14.15 26.54
N ALA A 27 -22.67 -15.38 26.92
CA ALA A 27 -22.65 -15.84 28.30
C ALA A 27 -21.25 -15.68 28.94
N LEU A 28 -20.19 -16.06 28.23
CA LEU A 28 -18.81 -15.90 28.68
C LEU A 28 -18.42 -14.43 28.88
N LEU A 29 -18.85 -13.55 27.97
CA LEU A 29 -18.54 -12.12 28.06
C LEU A 29 -19.31 -11.39 29.16
N GLU A 30 -20.51 -11.86 29.47
CA GLU A 30 -21.36 -11.30 30.54
C GLU A 30 -20.75 -11.51 31.92
N GLN A 31 -20.08 -12.65 32.16
CA GLN A 31 -19.45 -12.93 33.46
C GLN A 31 -18.10 -12.22 33.65
N CYS A 32 -17.40 -11.85 32.57
CA CYS A 32 -16.07 -11.22 32.62
C CYS A 32 -15.96 -9.98 33.55
N PRO A 33 -16.88 -8.98 33.51
CA PRO A 33 -16.75 -7.80 34.36
C PRO A 33 -16.99 -8.08 35.85
N ARG A 34 -17.65 -9.19 36.21
CA ARG A 34 -17.97 -9.54 37.60
C ARG A 34 -16.81 -10.21 38.34
N ILE A 35 -15.79 -10.65 37.60
CA ILE A 35 -14.66 -11.40 38.17
C ILE A 35 -13.57 -10.42 38.61
N PRO A 36 -13.15 -10.43 39.89
CA PRO A 36 -12.06 -9.59 40.35
C PRO A 36 -10.74 -10.05 39.73
N LEU A 37 -10.01 -9.09 39.13
CA LEU A 37 -8.68 -9.33 38.57
C LEU A 37 -7.62 -9.31 39.69
N PRO A 38 -6.56 -10.13 39.58
CA PRO A 38 -5.47 -10.09 40.55
C PRO A 38 -4.70 -8.77 40.42
N SER A 39 -4.38 -8.13 41.54
CA SER A 39 -3.61 -6.89 41.63
C SER A 39 -2.19 -7.02 41.06
N ASP A 40 -1.64 -8.23 41.08
CA ASP A 40 -0.25 -8.51 40.69
C ASP A 40 -0.01 -8.40 39.17
N LEU A 41 -1.08 -8.41 38.35
CA LEU A 41 -0.98 -8.36 36.90
C LEU A 41 -1.22 -6.93 36.39
N PRO A 42 -0.31 -6.37 35.58
CA PRO A 42 -0.51 -5.04 35.02
C PRO A 42 -1.73 -5.01 34.10
N PRO A 43 -2.54 -3.93 34.10
CA PRO A 43 -3.70 -3.81 33.23
C PRO A 43 -3.26 -3.85 31.75
N GLN A 44 -3.76 -4.84 31.00
CA GLN A 44 -3.41 -5.05 29.59
C GLN A 44 -4.27 -4.18 28.65
N GLY A 45 -4.28 -2.87 28.91
CA GLY A 45 -5.10 -1.88 28.20
C GLY A 45 -6.51 -1.72 28.78
N PRO A 46 -7.43 -1.05 28.05
CA PRO A 46 -8.75 -0.68 28.57
C PRO A 46 -9.75 -1.86 28.64
N VAL A 47 -9.36 -3.05 28.20
CA VAL A 47 -10.25 -4.22 28.11
C VAL A 47 -9.78 -5.30 29.08
N ASN A 48 -10.71 -5.87 29.85
CA ASN A 48 -10.44 -6.99 30.75
C ASN A 48 -9.69 -8.13 30.01
N PRO A 49 -8.56 -8.65 30.56
CA PRO A 49 -7.74 -9.66 29.91
C PRO A 49 -8.52 -10.95 29.58
N ILE A 50 -9.47 -11.35 30.43
CA ILE A 50 -10.32 -12.53 30.23
C ILE A 50 -11.15 -12.37 28.94
N LYS A 51 -11.74 -11.18 28.75
CA LYS A 51 -12.49 -10.83 27.54
C LYS A 51 -11.63 -10.93 26.28
N HIS A 52 -10.36 -10.51 26.33
CA HIS A 52 -9.44 -10.66 25.20
C HIS A 52 -9.15 -12.14 24.88
N LEU A 53 -8.92 -12.97 25.90
CA LEU A 53 -8.65 -14.40 25.74
C LEU A 53 -9.83 -15.14 25.11
N ILE A 54 -11.06 -14.85 25.53
CA ILE A 54 -12.28 -15.43 24.94
C ILE A 54 -12.37 -15.06 23.46
N ARG A 55 -12.21 -13.77 23.12
CA ARG A 55 -12.25 -13.30 21.73
C ARG A 55 -11.19 -14.00 20.87
N LYS A 56 -9.96 -14.11 21.39
CA LYS A 56 -8.86 -14.82 20.72
C LYS A 56 -9.17 -16.30 20.52
N GLY A 57 -9.78 -16.95 21.52
CA GLY A 57 -10.19 -18.34 21.48
C GLY A 57 -11.21 -18.64 20.39
N PHE A 58 -12.27 -17.83 20.28
CA PHE A 58 -13.29 -17.97 19.24
C PHE A 58 -12.75 -17.66 17.84
N ARG A 59 -11.97 -16.58 17.67
CA ARG A 59 -11.35 -16.25 16.37
C ARG A 59 -10.43 -17.36 15.87
N ARG A 60 -9.63 -17.96 16.76
CA ARG A 60 -8.72 -19.06 16.39
C ARG A 60 -9.45 -20.26 15.77
N ARG A 61 -10.71 -20.50 16.18
CA ARG A 61 -11.49 -21.67 15.75
C ARG A 61 -12.60 -21.32 14.75
N GLN A 62 -12.64 -20.10 14.22
CA GLN A 62 -13.75 -19.64 13.37
C GLN A 62 -13.87 -20.40 12.03
N TYR A 63 -12.76 -20.99 11.55
CA TYR A 63 -12.71 -21.75 10.30
C TYR A 63 -12.64 -23.27 10.54
N GLU A 64 -12.93 -23.73 11.76
CA GLU A 64 -12.89 -25.16 12.10
C GLU A 64 -14.10 -25.87 11.49
N GLY A 65 -13.89 -26.60 10.39
CA GLY A 65 -14.95 -27.29 9.65
C GLY A 65 -15.36 -28.66 10.21
N SER A 66 -14.63 -29.21 11.19
CA SER A 66 -14.87 -30.55 11.73
C SER A 66 -15.87 -30.53 12.90
N PRO A 67 -17.04 -31.20 12.80
CA PRO A 67 -18.01 -31.18 13.90
C PRO A 67 -17.55 -31.93 15.15
N ARG A 68 -16.67 -32.93 15.03
CA ARG A 68 -16.07 -33.58 16.23
C ARG A 68 -15.25 -32.57 17.03
N LEU A 69 -14.48 -31.74 16.34
CA LEU A 69 -13.68 -30.68 16.96
C LEU A 69 -14.57 -29.55 17.47
N ALA A 70 -15.66 -29.21 16.77
CA ALA A 70 -16.64 -28.24 17.22
C ALA A 70 -17.35 -28.68 18.51
N VAL A 71 -17.81 -29.93 18.59
CA VAL A 71 -18.45 -30.49 19.80
C VAL A 71 -17.46 -30.51 20.97
N LYS A 72 -16.22 -30.98 20.74
CA LYS A 72 -15.17 -30.95 21.77
C LYS A 72 -14.88 -29.52 22.25
N ALA A 73 -14.82 -28.57 21.33
CA ALA A 73 -14.60 -27.16 21.66
C ALA A 73 -15.76 -26.55 22.45
N LEU A 74 -17.01 -26.85 22.08
CA LEU A 74 -18.20 -26.40 22.80
C LEU A 74 -18.24 -26.97 24.21
N LYS A 75 -17.95 -28.26 24.41
CA LYS A 75 -17.85 -28.86 25.75
C LYS A 75 -16.83 -28.13 26.62
N ILE A 76 -15.64 -27.86 26.09
CA ILE A 76 -14.62 -27.06 26.79
C ILE A 76 -15.15 -25.65 27.12
N GLY A 77 -15.89 -25.05 26.19
CA GLY A 77 -16.50 -23.74 26.36
C GLY A 77 -17.57 -23.70 27.46
N TYR A 78 -18.43 -24.70 27.54
CA TYR A 78 -19.42 -24.83 28.63
C TYR A 78 -18.75 -25.04 29.99
N ASN A 79 -17.72 -25.88 30.06
CA ASN A 79 -16.94 -26.05 31.30
C ASN A 79 -16.26 -24.73 31.71
N ALA A 80 -15.77 -23.96 30.74
CA ALA A 80 -15.19 -22.65 31.01
C ALA A 80 -16.24 -21.64 31.49
N GLU A 81 -17.45 -21.67 30.93
CA GLU A 81 -18.55 -20.83 31.37
C GLU A 81 -18.99 -21.17 32.79
N GLU A 82 -19.11 -22.44 33.15
CA GLU A 82 -19.38 -22.90 34.51
C GLU A 82 -18.31 -22.41 35.50
N LEU A 83 -17.04 -22.50 35.14
CA LEU A 83 -15.93 -22.00 35.94
C LEU A 83 -15.99 -20.46 36.11
N LEU A 84 -16.30 -19.71 35.05
CA LEU A 84 -16.46 -18.26 35.14
C LEU A 84 -17.69 -17.85 35.95
N ARG A 85 -18.78 -18.61 35.83
CA ARG A 85 -20.02 -18.37 36.57
C ARG A 85 -19.82 -18.60 38.07
N THR A 86 -19.21 -19.72 38.44
CA THR A 86 -18.87 -20.04 39.83
C THR A 86 -17.88 -19.04 40.44
N ALA A 87 -16.91 -18.57 39.66
CA ALA A 87 -16.01 -17.50 40.06
C ALA A 87 -16.73 -16.16 40.25
N ALA A 88 -17.64 -15.81 39.35
CA ALA A 88 -18.47 -14.61 39.46
C ALA A 88 -19.42 -14.66 40.66
N SER A 89 -19.86 -15.85 41.07
CA SER A 89 -20.63 -16.08 42.30
C SER A 89 -19.80 -16.02 43.59
N GLY A 90 -18.49 -15.77 43.51
CA GLY A 90 -17.62 -15.59 44.68
C GLY A 90 -16.87 -16.84 45.16
N SER A 91 -16.88 -17.93 44.38
CA SER A 91 -16.14 -19.16 44.74
C SER A 91 -14.63 -18.95 44.67
N GLN A 92 -13.97 -18.98 45.83
CA GLN A 92 -12.51 -18.86 45.97
C GLN A 92 -11.70 -19.89 45.16
N PRO A 93 -12.04 -21.19 45.12
CA PRO A 93 -11.28 -22.15 44.32
C PRO A 93 -11.39 -21.91 42.81
N ALA A 94 -12.55 -21.44 42.32
CA ALA A 94 -12.71 -21.09 40.91
C ALA A 94 -11.89 -19.83 40.56
N LEU A 95 -11.89 -18.83 41.45
CA LEU A 95 -11.08 -17.61 41.30
C LEU A 95 -9.58 -17.91 41.29
N SER A 96 -9.10 -18.77 42.19
CA SER A 96 -7.68 -19.14 42.25
C SER A 96 -7.21 -19.86 40.99
N GLN A 97 -8.07 -20.70 40.39
CA GLN A 97 -7.80 -21.35 39.09
C GLN A 97 -7.69 -20.33 37.96
N ILE A 98 -8.59 -19.34 37.89
CA ILE A 98 -8.52 -18.25 36.88
C ILE A 98 -7.23 -17.45 37.07
N HIS A 99 -6.92 -17.03 38.29
CA HIS A 99 -5.72 -16.24 38.58
C HIS A 99 -4.45 -17.00 38.22
N THR A 100 -4.37 -18.28 38.54
CA THR A 100 -3.25 -19.16 38.15
C THR A 100 -3.10 -19.24 36.64
N LEU A 101 -4.21 -19.38 35.91
CA LEU A 101 -4.20 -19.42 34.44
C LEU A 101 -3.76 -18.09 33.84
N LEU A 102 -4.23 -16.95 34.38
CA LEU A 102 -3.85 -15.62 33.94
C LEU A 102 -2.35 -15.36 34.16
N ARG A 103 -1.82 -15.72 35.33
CA ARG A 103 -0.38 -15.63 35.63
C ARG A 103 0.45 -16.46 34.66
N ARG A 104 0.08 -17.73 34.44
CA ARG A 104 0.78 -18.60 33.48
C ARG A 104 0.78 -18.03 32.05
N LEU A 105 -0.34 -17.48 31.60
CA LEU A 105 -0.44 -16.87 30.28
C LEU A 105 0.37 -15.57 30.17
N HIS A 106 0.46 -14.80 31.26
CA HIS A 106 1.31 -13.63 31.33
C HIS A 106 2.79 -14.01 31.18
N THR A 107 3.27 -14.99 31.95
CA THR A 107 4.66 -15.47 31.87
C THR A 107 5.01 -15.97 30.46
N ARG A 108 4.17 -16.83 29.87
CA ARG A 108 4.38 -17.32 28.50
C ARG A 108 4.44 -16.20 27.48
N ARG A 109 3.65 -15.13 27.68
CA ARG A 109 3.68 -13.96 26.80
C ARG A 109 5.03 -13.25 26.91
N GLN A 110 5.53 -13.04 28.13
CA GLN A 110 6.84 -12.42 28.36
C GLN A 110 7.97 -13.23 27.71
N GLU A 111 7.96 -14.56 27.88
CA GLU A 111 8.93 -15.47 27.24
C GLU A 111 8.85 -15.43 25.71
N SER A 112 7.66 -15.21 25.14
CA SER A 112 7.43 -15.17 23.70
C SER A 112 7.67 -13.81 23.03
N GLN A 113 8.08 -12.78 23.79
CA GLN A 113 8.43 -11.48 23.21
C GLN A 113 9.75 -11.62 22.44
N GLN A 114 9.66 -12.02 21.17
CA GLN A 114 10.80 -11.92 20.27
C GLN A 114 11.18 -10.44 20.12
N PRO A 115 12.47 -10.09 20.11
CA PRO A 115 12.89 -8.74 19.79
C PRO A 115 12.29 -8.35 18.44
N PRO A 116 11.87 -7.08 18.24
CA PRO A 116 11.37 -6.64 16.96
C PRO A 116 12.41 -6.99 15.89
N PRO A 117 11.99 -7.56 14.75
CA PRO A 117 12.94 -7.95 13.70
C PRO A 117 13.79 -6.73 13.35
N PRO A 118 15.12 -6.87 13.19
CA PRO A 118 15.98 -5.76 12.84
C PRO A 118 15.45 -5.11 11.56
N LYS A 119 15.17 -3.81 11.62
CA LYS A 119 14.74 -3.06 10.43
C LYS A 119 15.86 -3.16 9.40
N ARG A 120 15.64 -3.87 8.30
CA ARG A 120 16.61 -3.92 7.20
C ARG A 120 16.73 -2.53 6.59
N GLU A 121 17.87 -1.88 6.77
CA GLU A 121 18.19 -0.64 6.07
C GLU A 121 18.39 -0.99 4.59
N ILE A 122 17.39 -0.67 3.76
CA ILE A 122 17.52 -0.79 2.31
C ILE A 122 18.45 0.34 1.86
N PRO A 123 19.64 0.06 1.31
CA PRO A 123 20.55 1.10 0.87
C PRO A 123 19.85 1.96 -0.17
N ARG A 124 19.70 3.26 0.10
CA ARG A 124 19.11 4.18 -0.87
C ARG A 124 20.07 4.30 -2.04
N VAL A 125 19.63 3.93 -3.23
CA VAL A 125 20.42 4.11 -4.44
C VAL A 125 20.44 5.59 -4.79
N TRP A 126 21.55 6.25 -4.48
CA TRP A 126 21.82 7.65 -4.78
C TRP A 126 22.61 7.79 -6.09
N PRO A 127 22.50 8.93 -6.79
CA PRO A 127 23.43 9.22 -7.87
C PRO A 127 24.84 9.39 -7.28
N TYR A 128 25.86 9.09 -8.08
CA TYR A 128 27.23 9.35 -7.67
C TYR A 128 27.42 10.87 -7.44
N PRO A 129 28.03 11.29 -6.32
CA PRO A 129 28.28 12.71 -6.06
C PRO A 129 29.05 13.36 -7.22
N GLY A 130 28.59 14.52 -7.69
CA GLY A 130 29.23 15.26 -8.80
C GLY A 130 29.02 14.67 -10.20
N ALA A 131 28.24 13.60 -10.37
CA ALA A 131 27.99 13.04 -11.70
C ALA A 131 27.16 14.01 -12.56
N PRO A 132 27.63 14.36 -13.78
CA PRO A 132 26.91 15.28 -14.64
C PRO A 132 25.66 14.60 -15.24
N LYS A 133 24.68 15.40 -15.63
CA LYS A 133 23.45 14.87 -16.23
C LYS A 133 23.74 14.32 -17.62
N VAL A 134 23.31 13.09 -17.87
CA VAL A 134 23.52 12.39 -19.14
C VAL A 134 23.02 13.19 -20.36
N LEU A 135 21.90 13.90 -20.22
CA LEU A 135 21.33 14.69 -21.32
C LEU A 135 22.13 15.94 -21.69
N GLU A 136 22.99 16.42 -20.79
CA GLU A 136 23.80 17.64 -21.00
C GLU A 136 25.22 17.27 -21.45
N THR A 137 25.73 16.10 -21.07
CA THR A 137 27.13 15.68 -21.36
C THR A 137 27.28 14.90 -22.66
N ARG A 138 26.21 14.30 -23.18
CA ARG A 138 26.26 13.43 -24.35
C ARG A 138 25.98 14.23 -25.63
N PRO A 139 26.63 13.87 -26.76
CA PRO A 139 27.53 12.74 -27.01
C PRO A 139 28.96 12.91 -26.45
N LEU A 140 29.62 11.81 -26.09
CA LEU A 140 31.02 11.86 -25.61
C LEU A 140 32.03 11.78 -26.76
N PRO A 141 33.21 12.42 -26.67
CA PRO A 141 34.31 12.18 -27.60
C PRO A 141 34.95 10.81 -27.39
N LEU A 142 35.63 10.27 -28.42
CA LEU A 142 36.22 8.92 -28.40
C LEU A 142 37.25 8.73 -27.27
N GLU A 143 38.02 9.76 -26.96
CA GLU A 143 39.04 9.76 -25.90
C GLU A 143 38.46 9.51 -24.51
N LYS A 144 37.21 9.91 -24.27
CA LYS A 144 36.51 9.73 -23.00
C LYS A 144 35.76 8.39 -22.92
N LEU A 145 35.79 7.58 -23.98
CA LEU A 145 35.12 6.28 -24.02
C LEU A 145 36.08 5.16 -23.67
N SER A 146 35.64 4.24 -22.82
CA SER A 146 36.34 2.98 -22.56
C SER A 146 36.10 1.99 -23.70
N GLY A 147 36.85 2.17 -24.79
CA GLY A 147 36.83 1.33 -25.98
C GLY A 147 35.89 1.81 -27.07
N ASN A 148 35.35 0.87 -27.85
CA ASN A 148 34.51 1.20 -29.00
C ASN A 148 33.18 1.83 -28.56
N ARG A 149 32.77 2.92 -29.23
CA ARG A 149 31.46 3.53 -29.05
C ARG A 149 30.35 2.51 -29.25
N ARG A 150 29.34 2.57 -28.38
CA ARG A 150 28.09 1.81 -28.49
C ARG A 150 26.94 2.80 -28.48
N VAL A 151 26.09 2.73 -29.50
CA VAL A 151 24.91 3.59 -29.61
C VAL A 151 23.90 3.18 -28.53
N PRO A 152 23.46 4.12 -27.66
CA PRO A 152 22.45 3.81 -26.65
C PRO A 152 21.09 3.52 -27.31
N ILE A 153 20.23 2.75 -26.65
CA ILE A 153 18.89 2.49 -27.16
C ILE A 153 17.91 3.45 -26.48
N VAL A 154 17.19 4.26 -27.26
CA VAL A 154 16.07 5.06 -26.76
C VAL A 154 14.90 4.12 -26.48
N THR A 155 14.46 4.06 -25.23
CA THR A 155 13.31 3.23 -24.84
C THR A 155 12.41 3.99 -23.89
N GLN A 156 11.18 3.54 -23.72
CA GLN A 156 10.21 4.18 -22.83
C GLN A 156 9.61 3.19 -21.84
N THR A 157 9.18 3.69 -20.69
CA THR A 157 8.38 2.94 -19.72
C THR A 157 7.27 3.84 -19.18
N ASN A 158 6.00 3.44 -19.38
CA ASN A 158 4.81 4.17 -18.93
C ASN A 158 4.76 5.67 -19.32
N GLY A 159 5.33 6.01 -20.48
CA GLY A 159 5.42 7.38 -21.01
C GLY A 159 6.64 8.18 -20.56
N TYR A 160 7.58 7.57 -19.83
CA TYR A 160 8.86 8.18 -19.51
C TYR A 160 9.97 7.62 -20.41
N PRO A 161 10.52 8.41 -21.33
CA PRO A 161 11.64 7.99 -22.17
C PRO A 161 12.96 8.01 -21.37
N PHE A 162 13.86 7.08 -21.68
CA PHE A 162 15.21 7.05 -21.15
C PHE A 162 16.19 6.38 -22.13
N LEU A 163 17.46 6.77 -22.03
CA LEU A 163 18.57 6.14 -22.75
C LEU A 163 19.07 4.91 -22.01
N ARG A 164 19.20 3.80 -22.73
CA ARG A 164 19.71 2.54 -22.19
C ARG A 164 21.09 2.22 -22.76
N PHE A 165 22.11 2.30 -21.91
CA PHE A 165 23.51 2.02 -22.29
C PHE A 165 23.92 0.54 -22.15
N LYS A 166 23.40 -0.16 -21.13
CA LYS A 166 23.74 -1.55 -20.83
C LYS A 166 22.54 -2.34 -20.30
N LYS A 167 22.63 -3.67 -20.36
CA LYS A 167 21.74 -4.62 -19.68
C LYS A 167 22.54 -5.37 -18.60
N PRO A 168 22.06 -5.47 -17.35
CA PRO A 168 20.89 -4.80 -16.77
C PRO A 168 21.10 -3.28 -16.62
N GLN A 169 20.00 -2.53 -16.51
CA GLN A 169 20.02 -1.07 -16.30
C GLN A 169 20.64 -0.71 -14.94
N SER A 170 21.13 0.54 -14.78
CA SER A 170 21.62 1.00 -13.48
C SER A 170 20.50 0.98 -12.43
N PRO A 171 20.77 0.49 -11.19
CA PRO A 171 19.77 0.46 -10.13
C PRO A 171 19.18 1.83 -9.80
N PHE A 172 19.98 2.90 -9.96
CA PHE A 172 19.55 4.28 -9.75
C PHE A 172 18.44 4.68 -10.73
N LEU A 173 18.64 4.43 -12.02
CA LEU A 173 17.67 4.78 -13.05
C LEU A 173 16.39 3.94 -12.88
N SER A 174 16.52 2.65 -12.56
CA SER A 174 15.36 1.80 -12.29
C SER A 174 14.55 2.27 -11.07
N ARG A 175 15.21 2.75 -10.01
CA ARG A 175 14.53 3.39 -8.86
C ARG A 175 13.79 4.65 -9.29
N VAL A 176 14.47 5.58 -9.97
CA VAL A 176 13.86 6.85 -10.42
C VAL A 176 12.65 6.62 -11.33
N LEU A 177 12.75 5.65 -12.25
CA LEU A 177 11.63 5.27 -13.12
C LEU A 177 10.46 4.72 -12.29
N ARG A 178 10.72 3.85 -11.31
CA ARG A 178 9.68 3.34 -10.41
C ARG A 178 9.02 4.46 -9.61
N ASP A 179 9.81 5.37 -9.04
CA ASP A 179 9.31 6.50 -8.28
C ASP A 179 8.42 7.40 -9.15
N LYS A 180 8.81 7.66 -10.40
CA LYS A 180 8.00 8.41 -11.38
C LYS A 180 6.71 7.70 -11.75
N ILE A 181 6.76 6.38 -11.96
CA ILE A 181 5.57 5.57 -12.25
C ILE A 181 4.59 5.61 -11.07
N MET A 182 5.08 5.46 -9.84
CA MET A 182 4.26 5.53 -8.64
C MET A 182 3.68 6.92 -8.42
N GLN A 183 4.46 7.99 -8.62
CA GLN A 183 3.93 9.36 -8.57
C GLN A 183 2.80 9.58 -9.59
N LYS A 184 2.94 9.06 -10.81
CA LYS A 184 1.90 9.13 -11.83
C LYS A 184 0.65 8.35 -11.43
N HIS A 185 0.83 7.13 -10.92
CA HIS A 185 -0.27 6.29 -10.44
C HIS A 185 -1.05 6.96 -9.31
N ASN A 186 -0.37 7.42 -8.26
CA ASN A 186 -1.00 8.08 -7.11
C ASN A 186 -1.77 9.36 -7.53
N ARG A 187 -1.31 10.07 -8.57
CA ARG A 187 -2.04 11.22 -9.11
C ARG A 187 -3.32 10.81 -9.83
N PHE A 188 -3.29 9.72 -10.60
CA PHE A 188 -4.50 9.18 -11.22
C PHE A 188 -5.48 8.66 -10.18
N GLU A 189 -5.00 7.96 -9.15
CA GLU A 189 -5.84 7.58 -8.02
C GLU A 189 -6.45 8.80 -7.33
N LYS A 190 -5.66 9.87 -7.12
CA LYS A 190 -6.17 11.10 -6.53
C LYS A 190 -7.23 11.77 -7.40
N ILE A 191 -7.06 11.78 -8.73
CA ILE A 191 -8.08 12.26 -9.65
C ILE A 191 -9.35 11.42 -9.52
N GLY A 192 -9.23 10.08 -9.51
CA GLY A 192 -10.38 9.18 -9.33
C GLY A 192 -11.10 9.38 -7.99
N GLU A 193 -10.36 9.63 -6.90
CA GLU A 193 -10.93 9.97 -5.60
C GLU A 193 -11.69 11.30 -5.63
N LEU A 194 -11.11 12.32 -6.26
CA LEU A 194 -11.71 13.65 -6.41
C LEU A 194 -12.98 13.61 -7.26
N ASP A 195 -12.95 12.94 -8.42
CA ASP A 195 -14.08 12.77 -9.33
C ASP A 195 -15.20 11.93 -8.70
N GLY A 196 -14.83 10.88 -7.97
CA GLY A 196 -15.77 9.91 -7.42
C GLY A 196 -16.40 10.37 -6.10
N HIS A 197 -15.60 10.47 -5.04
CA HIS A 197 -16.14 10.64 -3.69
C HIS A 197 -16.29 12.11 -3.31
N VAL A 198 -15.27 12.93 -3.58
CA VAL A 198 -15.22 14.30 -3.05
C VAL A 198 -16.18 15.22 -3.80
N GLU A 199 -16.22 15.16 -5.13
CA GLU A 199 -17.13 15.99 -5.92
C GLU A 199 -18.61 15.64 -5.64
N ASN A 200 -18.94 14.35 -5.51
CA ASN A 200 -20.30 13.90 -5.18
C ASN A 200 -20.72 14.32 -3.77
N LEU A 201 -19.82 14.20 -2.79
CA LEU A 201 -20.11 14.64 -1.42
C LEU A 201 -20.39 16.15 -1.40
N GLY A 202 -19.55 16.96 -2.07
CA GLY A 202 -19.80 18.39 -2.19
C GLY A 202 -21.14 18.71 -2.88
N ALA A 203 -21.54 17.92 -3.87
CA ALA A 203 -22.83 18.11 -4.53
C ALA A 203 -24.00 17.83 -3.57
N TRP A 204 -23.89 16.78 -2.75
CA TRP A 204 -24.90 16.44 -1.74
C TRP A 204 -24.97 17.48 -0.62
N GLU A 205 -23.84 17.99 -0.14
CA GLU A 205 -23.82 19.08 0.84
C GLU A 205 -24.49 20.34 0.28
N GLY A 206 -24.18 20.70 -0.97
CA GLY A 206 -24.86 21.81 -1.64
C GLY A 206 -26.37 21.60 -1.77
N GLN A 207 -26.82 20.38 -2.07
CA GLN A 207 -28.24 20.06 -2.11
C GLN A 207 -28.89 20.15 -0.72
N TRP A 208 -28.20 19.68 0.32
CA TRP A 208 -28.67 19.75 1.69
C TRP A 208 -28.82 21.21 2.14
N GLU A 209 -27.84 22.07 1.86
CA GLU A 209 -27.93 23.50 2.15
C GLU A 209 -29.13 24.16 1.46
N MET A 210 -29.39 23.82 0.20
CA MET A 210 -30.56 24.33 -0.52
C MET A 210 -31.88 23.86 0.12
N ASN A 211 -31.92 22.62 0.61
CA ASN A 211 -33.10 22.11 1.32
C ASN A 211 -33.32 22.85 2.65
N VAL A 212 -32.26 23.05 3.43
CA VAL A 212 -32.31 23.82 4.69
C VAL A 212 -32.75 25.26 4.43
N LEU A 213 -32.24 25.89 3.38
CA LEU A 213 -32.64 27.22 2.92
C LEU A 213 -34.13 27.30 2.59
N ASN A 214 -34.64 26.32 1.86
CA ASN A 214 -36.04 26.28 1.46
C ASN A 214 -36.96 26.11 2.67
N GLU A 215 -36.60 25.27 3.64
CA GLU A 215 -37.39 25.11 4.86
C GLU A 215 -37.37 26.37 5.74
N LEU A 216 -36.21 27.01 5.91
CA LEU A 216 -36.11 28.31 6.60
C LEU A 216 -37.01 29.38 5.96
N ARG A 217 -37.06 29.44 4.62
CA ARG A 217 -37.97 30.34 3.89
C ARG A 217 -39.44 30.03 4.15
N ARG A 218 -39.81 28.75 4.26
CA ARG A 218 -41.20 28.33 4.55
C ARG A 218 -41.64 28.71 5.96
N GLU A 219 -40.71 28.67 6.92
CA GLU A 219 -40.98 29.04 8.32
C GLU A 219 -41.02 30.57 8.55
N GLY A 220 -40.76 31.39 7.52
CA GLY A 220 -40.74 32.85 7.64
C GLY A 220 -39.58 33.39 8.48
N ALA A 221 -38.66 32.52 8.93
CA ALA A 221 -37.38 32.92 9.47
C ALA A 221 -36.59 33.55 8.33
N GLY A 222 -36.00 34.74 8.54
CA GLY A 222 -35.24 35.49 7.54
C GLY A 222 -34.01 34.74 7.04
N GLY A 223 -34.20 33.70 6.22
CA GLY A 223 -33.15 32.81 5.75
C GLY A 223 -32.07 33.58 5.00
N GLU A 224 -32.45 34.58 4.20
CA GLU A 224 -31.47 35.44 3.53
C GLU A 224 -30.62 36.28 4.50
N GLU A 225 -31.15 36.66 5.66
CA GLU A 225 -30.46 37.46 6.66
C GLU A 225 -29.49 36.59 7.47
N TRP A 226 -29.91 35.38 7.87
CA TRP A 226 -29.08 34.36 8.52
C TRP A 226 -27.89 33.93 7.65
N TRP A 227 -28.11 33.74 6.35
CA TRP A 227 -27.04 33.42 5.39
C TRP A 227 -26.08 34.59 5.16
N LYS A 228 -26.55 35.84 5.23
CA LYS A 228 -25.69 37.04 5.15
C LYS A 228 -24.84 37.24 6.41
N THR A 229 -25.32 36.83 7.60
CA THR A 229 -24.61 37.03 8.88
C THR A 229 -23.71 35.88 9.30
N VAL A 230 -24.13 34.62 9.11
CA VAL A 230 -23.39 33.44 9.61
C VAL A 230 -22.70 32.68 8.47
N GLY A 231 -23.30 32.64 7.28
CA GLY A 231 -22.85 31.86 6.12
C GLY A 231 -21.90 32.60 5.16
N GLY A 232 -21.46 33.83 5.48
CA GLY A 232 -20.81 34.74 4.52
C GLY A 232 -19.42 34.33 3.98
N ASP A 233 -18.79 33.32 4.57
CA ASP A 233 -17.44 32.85 4.21
C ASP A 233 -17.36 31.33 3.90
N TRP A 234 -18.28 30.53 4.43
CA TRP A 234 -18.33 29.08 4.22
C TRP A 234 -18.97 28.75 2.85
N GLY A 235 -18.16 28.79 1.78
CA GLY A 235 -18.59 28.34 0.45
C GLY A 235 -19.06 29.45 -0.49
N ARG A 236 -18.44 30.65 -0.45
CA ARG A 236 -18.79 31.77 -1.35
C ARG A 236 -18.91 31.32 -2.81
N ARG A 237 -20.15 31.43 -3.31
CA ARG A 237 -20.58 31.54 -4.72
C ARG A 237 -20.44 30.31 -5.63
N ASP A 238 -19.51 29.40 -5.37
CA ASP A 238 -19.12 28.37 -6.34
C ASP A 238 -19.42 26.92 -5.88
N GLY A 239 -19.99 26.75 -4.68
CA GLY A 239 -20.43 25.48 -4.09
C GLY A 239 -19.31 24.60 -3.53
N TRP A 240 -19.66 23.64 -2.68
CA TRP A 240 -18.73 22.70 -2.01
C TRP A 240 -17.88 21.85 -2.97
N CYS A 241 -18.31 21.70 -4.22
CA CYS A 241 -17.53 21.01 -5.25
C CYS A 241 -16.33 21.84 -5.76
N LYS A 242 -16.26 23.15 -5.51
CA LYS A 242 -15.23 24.01 -6.10
C LYS A 242 -13.82 23.55 -5.75
N ASP A 243 -13.54 23.34 -4.47
CA ASP A 243 -12.20 22.95 -4.02
C ASP A 243 -11.78 21.61 -4.62
N ALA A 244 -12.73 20.67 -4.75
CA ALA A 244 -12.49 19.39 -5.42
C ALA A 244 -12.15 19.58 -6.91
N ARG A 245 -12.90 20.45 -7.61
CA ARG A 245 -12.65 20.77 -9.02
C ARG A 245 -11.34 21.49 -9.23
N ASP A 246 -10.99 22.42 -8.35
CA ASP A 246 -9.76 23.20 -8.45
C ASP A 246 -8.54 22.33 -8.11
N ALA A 247 -8.63 21.49 -7.08
CA ALA A 247 -7.63 20.46 -6.80
C ALA A 247 -7.47 19.50 -7.98
N ARG A 248 -8.57 19.05 -8.60
CA ARG A 248 -8.53 18.19 -9.78
C ARG A 248 -7.83 18.86 -10.95
N LYS A 249 -8.18 20.11 -11.26
CA LYS A 249 -7.52 20.91 -12.29
C LYS A 249 -6.02 21.01 -12.02
N GLU A 250 -5.63 21.25 -10.77
CA GLU A 250 -4.23 21.34 -10.39
C GLU A 250 -3.48 20.02 -10.63
N VAL A 251 -4.05 18.88 -10.22
CA VAL A 251 -3.44 17.56 -10.44
C VAL A 251 -3.30 17.27 -11.93
N TRP A 252 -4.32 17.58 -12.75
CA TRP A 252 -4.23 17.47 -14.21
C TRP A 252 -3.15 18.37 -14.80
N SER A 253 -3.06 19.63 -14.38
CA SER A 253 -1.99 20.54 -14.82
C SER A 253 -0.59 20.05 -14.43
N ARG A 254 -0.46 19.37 -13.30
CA ARG A 254 0.81 18.72 -12.90
C ARG A 254 1.12 17.52 -13.80
N LEU A 255 0.14 16.69 -14.15
CA LEU A 255 0.31 15.57 -15.10
C LEU A 255 0.69 16.05 -16.50
N ASP A 256 0.02 17.09 -17.01
CA ASP A 256 0.32 17.67 -18.32
C ASP A 256 1.74 18.26 -18.37
N ARG A 257 2.14 19.03 -17.34
CA ARG A 257 3.52 19.53 -17.21
C ARG A 257 4.55 18.40 -17.19
N ASP A 258 4.28 17.31 -16.47
CA ASP A 258 5.18 16.16 -16.45
C ASP A 258 5.23 15.44 -17.81
N GLY A 259 4.10 15.37 -18.52
CA GLY A 259 4.03 14.84 -19.89
C GLY A 259 4.84 15.67 -20.89
N LYS A 260 4.70 17.01 -20.84
CA LYS A 260 5.48 17.96 -21.65
C LYS A 260 6.98 17.80 -21.41
N ARG A 261 7.40 17.78 -20.14
CA ARG A 261 8.81 17.56 -19.76
C ARG A 261 9.34 16.21 -20.23
N ALA A 262 8.53 15.14 -20.14
CA ALA A 262 8.92 13.83 -20.62
C ALA A 262 9.08 13.81 -22.15
N LYS A 263 8.20 14.50 -22.88
CA LYS A 263 8.30 14.66 -24.34
C LYS A 263 9.55 15.42 -24.75
N GLU A 264 9.82 16.57 -24.12
CA GLU A 264 11.03 17.38 -24.36
C GLU A 264 12.30 16.57 -24.09
N ALA A 265 12.35 15.86 -22.96
CA ALA A 265 13.47 14.98 -22.64
C ALA A 265 13.62 13.86 -23.66
N GLY A 266 12.52 13.26 -24.13
CA GLY A 266 12.52 12.23 -25.16
C GLY A 266 13.08 12.73 -26.50
N LEU A 267 12.71 13.93 -26.93
CA LEU A 267 13.22 14.54 -28.16
C LEU A 267 14.75 14.74 -28.08
N LYS A 268 15.25 15.28 -26.96
CA LYS A 268 16.69 15.42 -26.71
C LYS A 268 17.41 14.06 -26.73
N MET A 269 16.81 13.01 -26.17
CA MET A 269 17.38 11.67 -26.21
C MET A 269 17.47 11.10 -27.62
N VAL A 270 16.48 11.37 -28.47
CA VAL A 270 16.49 10.97 -29.89
C VAL A 270 17.58 11.72 -30.66
N GLU A 271 17.77 13.01 -30.38
CA GLU A 271 18.85 13.80 -30.95
C GLU A 271 20.23 13.23 -30.58
N ILE A 272 20.45 12.98 -29.29
CA ILE A 272 21.68 12.34 -28.80
C ILE A 272 21.89 10.98 -29.47
N TYR A 273 20.83 10.18 -29.62
CA TYR A 273 20.90 8.90 -30.31
C TYR A 273 21.41 9.05 -31.75
N LYS A 274 20.85 9.99 -32.52
CA LYS A 274 21.26 10.23 -33.91
C LYS A 274 22.71 10.67 -34.00
N GLN A 275 23.14 11.58 -33.10
CA GLN A 275 24.53 12.04 -33.04
C GLN A 275 25.50 10.89 -32.68
N GLU A 276 25.17 10.08 -31.67
CA GLU A 276 25.96 8.91 -31.29
C GLU A 276 26.00 7.86 -32.42
N GLU A 277 24.91 7.68 -33.17
CA GLU A 277 24.83 6.78 -34.32
C GLU A 277 25.74 7.24 -35.47
N GLU A 278 25.73 8.54 -35.79
CA GLU A 278 26.58 9.12 -36.84
C GLU A 278 28.06 9.01 -36.48
N MET A 279 28.44 9.40 -35.26
CA MET A 279 29.81 9.25 -34.76
C MET A 279 30.26 7.79 -34.79
N TRP A 280 29.37 6.86 -34.43
CA TRP A 280 29.67 5.44 -34.48
C TRP A 280 29.91 4.94 -35.91
N ARG A 281 29.15 5.43 -36.91
CA ARG A 281 29.36 5.09 -38.32
C ARG A 281 30.73 5.55 -38.79
N GLN A 282 31.08 6.81 -38.56
CA GLN A 282 32.37 7.39 -38.93
C GLN A 282 33.54 6.64 -38.27
N GLU A 283 33.46 6.37 -36.97
CA GLU A 283 34.47 5.62 -36.22
C GLU A 283 34.56 4.15 -36.70
N ARG A 284 33.46 3.55 -37.14
CA ARG A 284 33.44 2.18 -37.69
C ARG A 284 34.10 2.13 -39.07
N GLU A 285 33.85 3.13 -39.91
CA GLU A 285 34.47 3.25 -41.24
C GLU A 285 35.97 3.48 -41.12
N LYS A 286 36.41 4.42 -40.28
CA LYS A 286 37.84 4.66 -40.01
C LYS A 286 38.54 3.38 -39.55
N ARG A 287 37.97 2.67 -38.57
CA ARG A 287 38.51 1.39 -38.10
C ARG A 287 38.56 0.31 -39.17
N ARG A 288 37.59 0.28 -40.10
CA ARG A 288 37.62 -0.66 -41.23
C ARG A 288 38.74 -0.29 -42.20
N HIS A 289 38.91 1.00 -42.48
CA HIS A 289 39.99 1.51 -43.31
C HIS A 289 41.37 1.17 -42.70
N ASP A 290 41.60 1.50 -41.43
CA ASP A 290 42.86 1.23 -40.72
C ASP A 290 43.19 -0.26 -40.71
N LYS A 291 42.19 -1.13 -40.48
CA LYS A 291 42.36 -2.59 -40.56
C LYS A 291 42.73 -3.08 -41.96
N ASN A 292 42.17 -2.47 -43.01
CA ASN A 292 42.48 -2.82 -44.39
C ASN A 292 43.90 -2.37 -44.76
N VAL A 293 44.32 -1.18 -44.33
CA VAL A 293 45.68 -0.67 -44.52
C VAL A 293 46.70 -1.55 -43.80
N GLU A 294 46.47 -1.86 -42.53
CA GLU A 294 47.34 -2.76 -41.76
C GLU A 294 47.42 -4.16 -42.38
N ARG A 295 46.31 -4.69 -42.91
CA ARG A 295 46.32 -5.97 -43.63
C ARG A 295 47.16 -5.91 -44.91
N ARG A 296 47.11 -4.79 -45.66
CA ARG A 296 47.95 -4.60 -46.85
C ARG A 296 49.43 -4.51 -46.46
N ARG A 297 49.76 -3.71 -45.44
CA ARG A 297 51.12 -3.57 -44.90
C ARG A 297 51.72 -4.91 -44.49
N ARG A 298 50.99 -5.71 -43.71
CA ARG A 298 51.43 -7.07 -43.31
C ARG A 298 51.67 -8.00 -44.50
N LYS A 299 50.87 -7.88 -45.56
CA LYS A 299 51.03 -8.67 -46.78
C LYS A 299 52.27 -8.23 -47.58
N GLU A 300 52.56 -6.93 -47.60
CA GLU A 300 53.78 -6.39 -48.21
C GLU A 300 55.03 -6.79 -47.42
N GLU A 301 54.98 -6.76 -46.09
CA GLU A 301 56.04 -7.24 -45.20
C GLU A 301 56.30 -8.74 -45.41
N SER A 302 55.25 -9.58 -45.42
CA SER A 302 55.42 -11.02 -45.65
C SER A 302 55.98 -11.37 -47.03
N MET A 303 55.67 -10.57 -48.05
CA MET A 303 56.21 -10.73 -49.41
C MET A 303 57.67 -10.25 -49.55
N ARG A 304 58.15 -9.40 -48.63
CA ARG A 304 59.56 -8.96 -48.60
C ARG A 304 60.46 -9.91 -47.81
N GLU A 305 59.87 -10.68 -46.89
CA GLU A 305 60.58 -11.66 -46.04
C GLU A 305 60.66 -13.06 -46.66
N SER A 306 59.95 -13.33 -47.76
CA SER A 306 60.01 -14.58 -48.55
C SER A 306 60.90 -14.42 -49.77
#